data_AF-A0A7V9BXX1-F1
#
_entry.id   AF-A0A7V9BXX1-F1
#
_cell.length_a   1.000
_cell.length_b   1.000
_cell.length_c   1.000
_cell.angle_alpha   90.00
_cell.angle_beta   90.00
_cell.angle_gamma   90.00
#
_symmetry.space_group_name_H-M   'P 1'
#
loop_
_entity.id
_entity.type
_entity.pdbx_description
1 polymer ?
#
loop_
_entity_poly.entity_id
_entity_poly.type
_entity_poly.pdbx_seq_one_letter_code
_entity_poly.pdbx_strand_id
1 'polypeptide(L)'
;MREPTTDLDDEQRAVVTAPRGPVCVLAGAGTGKTRTITRRIAHLVRAGHVAPGQVLAVTFTARAAGELRTRLRVLGVGGVQARTFHAAALRQLRYFWPRVVGDVGWELLEAKLRVVGQAAHRAGADTNSESLRDLAGEIEWAKASLVAPADYPSEVARLRRETPAAAELVAAVYAGYEQVKVASRLLDFDDLLLHTAAALETHAEVGAEFHERYRCFVVDEYQDVTPLQQRLLNAWLGERDDLTVVGDANQTIYTFAGATPRYLLDFSRRFPEAAVVRLQRDYRSTPQVVSCANKVISAARGQTAGTRLRLVGQLDGGPEPTYTEYDDEPAEANAVASSIKRMIHDGTPASEIAVLFRINAQSEV
;
A
#
# COMPACT_ATOMS: atom_id res chain seq x y z
N MET A 1 17.63 -24.82 -12.51
CA MET A 1 16.90 -23.70 -11.88
C MET A 1 16.85 -22.55 -12.89
N ARG A 2 15.68 -22.02 -13.29
CA ARG A 2 15.61 -20.98 -14.34
C ARG A 2 16.41 -19.72 -13.92
N GLU A 3 17.16 -19.13 -14.84
CA GLU A 3 17.86 -17.86 -14.59
C GLU A 3 16.84 -16.74 -14.31
N PRO A 4 17.13 -15.77 -13.42
CA PRO A 4 16.18 -14.71 -13.09
C PRO A 4 15.84 -13.80 -14.28
N THR A 5 16.69 -13.78 -15.31
CA THR A 5 16.64 -12.89 -16.48
C THR A 5 15.97 -13.52 -17.72
N THR A 6 15.52 -14.78 -17.66
CA THR A 6 14.85 -15.44 -18.80
C THR A 6 13.40 -15.01 -18.93
N ASP A 7 12.90 -14.97 -20.17
CA ASP A 7 11.51 -14.66 -20.54
C ASP A 7 11.03 -13.25 -20.13
N LEU A 8 11.95 -12.29 -19.95
CA LEU A 8 11.64 -10.89 -19.63
C LEU A 8 11.74 -10.04 -20.88
N ASP A 9 10.83 -9.08 -21.02
CA ASP A 9 11.00 -7.96 -21.95
C ASP A 9 12.18 -7.05 -21.52
N ASP A 10 12.53 -6.10 -22.39
CA ASP A 10 13.69 -5.25 -22.20
C ASP A 10 13.56 -4.36 -20.96
N GLU A 11 12.37 -3.84 -20.69
CA GLU A 11 12.11 -2.95 -19.55
C GLU A 11 12.15 -3.73 -18.23
N GLN A 12 11.58 -4.94 -18.17
CA GLN A 12 11.67 -5.84 -17.03
C GLN A 12 13.11 -6.30 -16.80
N ARG A 13 13.86 -6.61 -17.87
CA ARG A 13 15.28 -6.96 -17.78
C ARG A 13 16.11 -5.80 -17.23
N ALA A 14 15.83 -4.58 -17.66
CA ALA A 14 16.49 -3.37 -17.14
C ALA A 14 16.26 -3.21 -15.64
N VAL A 15 15.04 -3.44 -15.13
CA VAL A 15 14.79 -3.44 -13.66
C VAL A 15 15.58 -4.54 -12.96
N VAL A 16 15.57 -5.76 -13.48
CA VAL A 16 16.21 -6.92 -12.84
C VAL A 16 17.72 -6.74 -12.75
N THR A 17 18.33 -6.16 -13.78
CA THR A 17 19.78 -5.98 -13.91
C THR A 17 20.28 -4.60 -13.49
N ALA A 18 19.39 -3.68 -13.10
CA ALA A 18 19.79 -2.37 -12.61
C ALA A 18 20.77 -2.50 -11.43
N PRO A 19 21.77 -1.61 -11.31
CA PRO A 19 22.75 -1.63 -10.23
C PRO A 19 22.13 -1.65 -8.82
N ARG A 20 22.97 -1.93 -7.81
CA ARG A 20 22.60 -1.67 -6.40
C ARG A 20 22.36 -0.18 -6.17
N GLY A 21 21.64 0.13 -5.11
CA GLY A 21 21.16 1.48 -4.80
C GLY A 21 19.68 1.68 -5.17
N PRO A 22 19.25 2.94 -5.32
CA PRO A 22 17.85 3.28 -5.43
C PRO A 22 17.32 2.98 -6.84
N VAL A 23 16.19 2.28 -6.89
CA VAL A 23 15.51 1.92 -8.13
C VAL A 23 14.04 2.26 -8.02
N CYS A 24 13.53 3.03 -8.98
CA CYS A 24 12.11 3.34 -9.09
C CYS A 24 11.53 2.72 -10.34
N VAL A 25 10.54 1.86 -10.15
CA VAL A 25 9.83 1.19 -11.24
C VAL A 25 8.43 1.80 -11.35
N LEU A 26 8.25 2.66 -12.34
CA LEU A 26 6.94 3.20 -12.71
C LEU A 26 6.26 2.16 -13.59
N ALA A 27 5.31 1.43 -13.03
CA ALA A 27 4.74 0.26 -13.70
C ALA A 27 3.24 0.36 -13.80
N GLY A 28 2.70 0.30 -15.01
CA GLY A 28 1.25 0.36 -15.20
C GLY A 28 0.55 -0.93 -14.76
N ALA A 29 -0.79 -0.93 -14.83
CA ALA A 29 -1.59 -2.14 -14.61
C ALA A 29 -1.14 -3.27 -15.54
N GLY A 30 -1.18 -4.51 -15.06
CA GLY A 30 -0.90 -5.71 -15.87
C GLY A 30 0.53 -5.85 -16.43
N THR A 31 1.46 -4.95 -16.09
CA THR A 31 2.83 -4.93 -16.66
C THR A 31 3.83 -5.91 -16.03
N GLY A 32 3.37 -6.74 -15.09
CA GLY A 32 4.20 -7.73 -14.43
C GLY A 32 4.99 -7.22 -13.22
N LYS A 33 4.59 -6.12 -12.56
CA LYS A 33 5.20 -5.56 -11.33
C LYS A 33 5.83 -6.61 -10.41
N THR A 34 4.99 -7.49 -9.85
CA THR A 34 5.40 -8.53 -8.89
C THR A 34 6.36 -9.56 -9.51
N ARG A 35 6.21 -9.88 -10.80
CA ARG A 35 7.15 -10.77 -11.52
C ARG A 35 8.52 -10.09 -11.59
N THR A 36 8.58 -8.83 -11.99
CA THR A 36 9.83 -8.08 -12.11
C THR A 36 10.54 -7.93 -10.77
N ILE A 37 9.80 -7.55 -9.71
CA ILE A 37 10.34 -7.41 -8.35
C ILE A 37 10.95 -8.71 -7.84
N THR A 38 10.21 -9.81 -7.93
CA THR A 38 10.67 -11.11 -7.42
C THR A 38 11.91 -11.60 -8.17
N ARG A 39 11.99 -11.35 -9.48
CA ARG A 39 13.17 -11.66 -10.29
C ARG A 39 14.37 -10.77 -9.92
N ARG A 40 14.17 -9.48 -9.65
CA ARG A 40 15.23 -8.57 -9.18
C ARG A 40 15.79 -9.04 -7.83
N ILE A 41 14.93 -9.34 -6.86
CA ILE A 41 15.36 -9.87 -5.57
C ILE A 41 16.17 -11.16 -5.76
N ALA A 42 15.67 -12.09 -6.56
CA ALA A 42 16.38 -13.34 -6.84
C ALA A 42 17.73 -13.12 -7.55
N HIS A 43 17.82 -12.13 -8.45
CA HIS A 43 19.05 -11.76 -9.12
C HIS A 43 20.10 -11.22 -8.13
N LEU A 44 19.73 -10.24 -7.30
CA LEU A 44 20.63 -9.65 -6.29
C LEU A 44 21.16 -10.71 -5.31
N VAL A 45 20.29 -11.62 -4.88
CA VAL A 45 20.67 -12.72 -3.97
C VAL A 45 21.63 -13.69 -4.64
N ARG A 46 21.32 -14.14 -5.87
CA ARG A 46 22.15 -15.13 -6.59
C ARG A 46 23.50 -14.56 -7.05
N ALA A 47 23.55 -13.27 -7.34
CA ALA A 47 24.78 -12.55 -7.66
C ALA A 47 25.66 -12.30 -6.42
N GLY A 48 25.21 -12.68 -5.22
CA GLY A 48 25.97 -12.51 -3.97
C GLY A 48 25.96 -11.08 -3.42
N HIS A 49 25.12 -10.20 -3.94
CA HIS A 49 25.02 -8.82 -3.46
C HIS A 49 24.37 -8.70 -2.08
N VAL A 50 23.45 -9.62 -1.74
CA VAL A 50 22.73 -9.62 -0.47
C VAL A 50 22.31 -11.04 -0.08
N ALA A 51 22.40 -11.38 1.21
CA ALA A 51 21.85 -12.67 1.67
C ALA A 51 20.31 -12.62 1.71
N PRO A 52 19.58 -13.73 1.47
CA PRO A 52 18.12 -13.74 1.50
C PRO A 52 17.53 -13.12 2.78
N GLY A 53 18.09 -13.46 3.94
CA GLY A 53 17.64 -12.94 5.25
C GLY A 53 17.84 -11.44 5.45
N GLN A 54 18.64 -10.79 4.60
CA GLN A 54 18.90 -9.35 4.64
C GLN A 54 17.97 -8.53 3.75
N VAL A 55 17.05 -9.18 3.04
CA VAL A 55 16.06 -8.51 2.19
C VAL A 55 14.72 -8.41 2.92
N LEU A 56 14.19 -7.19 3.02
CA LEU A 56 12.82 -6.91 3.48
C LEU A 56 11.97 -6.41 2.31
N ALA A 57 11.09 -7.27 1.81
CA ALA A 57 10.09 -6.93 0.81
C ALA A 57 8.74 -6.62 1.48
N VAL A 58 8.23 -5.42 1.23
CA VAL A 58 7.05 -4.86 1.88
C VAL A 58 5.93 -4.69 0.86
N THR A 59 4.74 -5.18 1.20
CA THR A 59 3.53 -5.09 0.38
C THR A 59 2.37 -4.52 1.19
N PHE A 60 1.30 -4.04 0.53
CA PHE A 60 0.15 -3.49 1.25
C PHE A 60 -0.71 -4.55 1.94
N THR A 61 -0.92 -5.72 1.31
CA THR A 61 -1.81 -6.77 1.84
C THR A 61 -1.07 -8.02 2.28
N ALA A 62 -1.64 -8.75 3.26
CA ALA A 62 -1.10 -10.04 3.70
C ALA A 62 -1.13 -11.10 2.57
N ARG A 63 -2.14 -11.04 1.69
CA ARG A 63 -2.24 -11.89 0.50
C ARG A 63 -1.07 -11.64 -0.45
N ALA A 64 -0.77 -10.38 -0.78
CA ALA A 64 0.35 -10.02 -1.64
C ALA A 64 1.70 -10.46 -1.05
N ALA A 65 1.90 -10.27 0.26
CA ALA A 65 3.11 -10.75 0.95
C ALA A 65 3.25 -12.27 0.86
N GLY A 66 2.14 -13.01 1.02
CA GLY A 66 2.09 -14.46 0.87
C GLY A 66 2.45 -14.92 -0.55
N GLU A 67 1.87 -14.29 -1.56
CA GLU A 67 2.14 -14.58 -2.97
C GLU A 67 3.60 -14.29 -3.34
N LEU A 68 4.13 -13.13 -2.92
CA LEU A 68 5.51 -12.73 -3.16
C LEU A 68 6.48 -13.75 -2.52
N ARG A 69 6.21 -14.21 -1.30
CA ARG A 69 7.00 -15.26 -0.63
C ARG A 69 6.99 -16.58 -1.40
N THR A 70 5.83 -17.01 -1.90
CA THR A 70 5.71 -18.24 -2.70
C THR A 70 6.52 -18.13 -3.98
N ARG A 71 6.41 -17.02 -4.70
CA ARG A 71 7.19 -16.76 -5.93
C ARG A 71 8.70 -16.77 -5.66
N LEU A 72 9.16 -16.13 -4.59
CA LEU A 72 10.57 -16.12 -4.19
C LEU A 72 11.09 -17.53 -3.83
N ARG A 73 10.27 -18.36 -3.18
CA ARG A 73 10.62 -19.75 -2.87
C ARG A 73 10.81 -20.58 -4.14
N VAL A 74 9.92 -20.41 -5.14
CA VAL A 74 10.05 -21.07 -6.46
C VAL A 74 11.34 -20.62 -7.16
N LEU A 75 11.78 -19.38 -6.95
CA LEU A 75 13.06 -18.86 -7.44
C LEU A 75 14.27 -19.29 -6.58
N GLY A 76 14.11 -20.17 -5.59
CA GLY A 76 15.23 -20.69 -4.79
C GLY A 76 15.83 -19.68 -3.81
N VAL A 77 15.10 -18.59 -3.49
CA VAL A 77 15.54 -17.56 -2.53
C VAL A 77 14.63 -17.51 -1.30
N GLY A 78 14.23 -18.70 -0.82
CA GLY A 78 13.45 -18.87 0.40
C GLY A 78 14.27 -18.42 1.62
N GLY A 79 13.94 -17.26 2.16
CA GLY A 79 14.67 -16.63 3.27
C GLY A 79 14.43 -15.12 3.34
N VAL A 80 14.08 -14.52 2.19
CA VAL A 80 13.59 -13.15 2.08
C VAL A 80 12.37 -12.93 2.98
N GLN A 81 12.39 -11.82 3.73
CA GLN A 81 11.25 -11.42 4.55
C GLN A 81 10.24 -10.66 3.68
N ALA A 82 9.15 -11.32 3.31
CA ALA A 82 8.01 -10.70 2.63
C ALA A 82 6.85 -10.47 3.61
N ARG A 83 6.52 -9.20 3.90
CA ARG A 83 5.55 -8.80 4.94
C ARG A 83 4.79 -7.53 4.54
N THR A 84 3.73 -7.19 5.29
CA THR A 84 3.19 -5.83 5.26
C THR A 84 3.99 -4.90 6.16
N PHE A 85 3.82 -3.58 6.01
CA PHE A 85 4.43 -2.59 6.92
C PHE A 85 4.10 -2.92 8.38
N HIS A 86 2.82 -3.10 8.70
CA HIS A 86 2.34 -3.44 10.03
C HIS A 86 2.90 -4.77 10.54
N ALA A 87 2.91 -5.83 9.72
CA ALA A 87 3.44 -7.13 10.14
C ALA A 87 4.97 -7.15 10.33
N ALA A 88 5.69 -6.29 9.62
CA ALA A 88 7.11 -6.06 9.82
C ALA A 88 7.36 -5.27 11.11
N ALA A 89 6.69 -4.12 11.27
CA ALA A 89 6.77 -3.27 12.45
C ALA A 89 6.41 -4.03 13.73
N LEU A 90 5.28 -4.76 13.75
CA LEU A 90 4.85 -5.57 14.89
C LEU A 90 5.95 -6.55 15.36
N ARG A 91 6.58 -7.25 14.41
CA ARG A 91 7.63 -8.23 14.71
C ARG A 91 8.88 -7.53 15.26
N GLN A 92 9.26 -6.40 14.68
CA GLN A 92 10.44 -5.64 15.08
C GLN A 92 10.22 -5.00 16.44
N LEU A 93 9.07 -4.35 16.63
CA LEU A 93 8.69 -3.74 17.89
C LEU A 93 8.72 -4.77 19.01
N ARG A 94 8.04 -5.92 18.85
CA ARG A 94 8.08 -6.99 19.88
C ARG A 94 9.48 -7.46 20.23
N TYR A 95 10.39 -7.49 19.26
CA TYR A 95 11.77 -7.91 19.49
C TYR A 95 12.59 -6.86 20.24
N PHE A 96 12.45 -5.58 19.90
CA PHE A 96 13.22 -4.49 20.52
C PHE A 96 12.54 -3.90 21.76
N TRP A 97 11.25 -4.15 21.97
CA TRP A 97 10.45 -3.54 23.02
C TRP A 97 11.06 -3.68 24.43
N PRO A 98 11.52 -4.86 24.87
CA PRO A 98 12.12 -5.01 26.20
C PRO A 98 13.38 -4.16 26.40
N ARG A 99 14.08 -3.80 25.32
CA ARG A 99 15.30 -2.98 25.38
C ARG A 99 14.99 -1.48 25.38
N VAL A 100 13.91 -1.08 24.71
CA VAL A 100 13.52 0.33 24.54
C VAL A 100 12.66 0.80 25.71
N VAL A 101 11.74 -0.04 26.20
CA VAL A 101 10.73 0.33 27.20
C VAL A 101 10.77 -0.54 28.46
N GLY A 102 11.58 -1.62 28.46
CA GLY A 102 11.63 -2.58 29.57
C GLY A 102 10.45 -3.56 29.55
N ASP A 103 10.11 -4.09 30.73
CA ASP A 103 9.07 -5.14 30.89
C ASP A 103 7.63 -4.60 30.86
N VAL A 104 7.41 -3.41 30.29
CA VAL A 104 6.07 -2.82 30.17
C VAL A 104 5.27 -3.58 29.13
N GLY A 105 4.33 -4.43 29.54
CA GLY A 105 3.41 -5.10 28.61
C GLY A 105 2.45 -4.14 27.90
N TRP A 106 2.06 -4.51 26.68
CA TRP A 106 1.04 -3.83 25.89
C TRP A 106 0.20 -4.85 25.10
N GLU A 107 -1.02 -4.45 24.74
CA GLU A 107 -1.92 -5.26 23.91
C GLU A 107 -2.27 -4.52 22.61
N LEU A 108 -2.43 -5.30 21.53
CA LEU A 108 -2.83 -4.76 20.23
C LEU A 108 -4.33 -4.46 20.23
N LEU A 109 -4.69 -3.22 19.98
CA LEU A 109 -6.07 -2.80 19.79
C LEU A 109 -6.53 -3.09 18.35
N GLU A 110 -7.13 -4.26 18.16
CA GLU A 110 -7.65 -4.66 16.84
C GLU A 110 -8.94 -3.93 16.46
N ALA A 111 -9.82 -3.64 17.43
CA ALA A 111 -11.10 -2.97 17.21
C ALA A 111 -11.15 -1.62 17.94
N LYS A 112 -10.97 -0.53 17.18
CA LYS A 112 -10.87 0.84 17.73
C LYS A 112 -12.21 1.42 18.22
N LEU A 113 -13.35 0.98 17.66
CA LEU A 113 -14.66 1.62 17.87
C LEU A 113 -15.06 1.75 19.34
N ARG A 114 -14.77 0.75 20.18
CA ARG A 114 -15.08 0.83 21.62
C ARG A 114 -14.32 1.96 22.31
N VAL A 115 -13.03 2.12 21.99
CA VAL A 115 -12.16 3.14 22.57
C VAL A 115 -12.51 4.53 22.03
N VAL A 116 -12.82 4.61 20.74
CA VAL A 116 -13.33 5.85 20.10
C VAL A 116 -14.66 6.26 20.74
N GLY A 117 -15.58 5.32 20.99
CA GLY A 117 -16.85 5.61 21.67
C GLY A 117 -16.69 6.17 23.08
N GLN A 118 -15.72 5.65 23.85
CA GLN A 118 -15.40 6.18 25.18
C GLN A 118 -14.86 7.62 25.10
N ALA A 119 -14.00 7.91 24.12
CA ALA A 119 -13.47 9.25 23.91
C ALA A 119 -14.54 10.22 23.39
N ALA A 120 -15.37 9.78 22.44
CA ALA A 120 -16.49 10.53 21.89
C ALA A 120 -17.49 10.93 22.98
N HIS A 121 -17.89 9.99 23.83
CA HIS A 121 -18.79 10.26 24.95
C HIS A 121 -18.23 11.33 25.90
N ARG A 122 -16.94 11.27 26.24
CA ARG A 122 -16.29 12.27 27.13
C ARG A 122 -16.20 13.65 26.49
N ALA A 123 -16.03 13.72 25.18
CA ALA A 123 -15.95 14.97 24.43
C ALA A 123 -17.32 15.56 24.07
N GLY A 124 -18.43 14.86 24.36
CA GLY A 124 -19.77 15.28 23.98
C GLY A 124 -20.10 15.10 22.49
N ALA A 125 -19.36 14.23 21.79
CA ALA A 125 -19.64 13.88 20.40
C ALA A 125 -20.76 12.81 20.31
N ASP A 126 -21.35 12.70 19.13
CA ASP A 126 -22.30 11.63 18.82
C ASP A 126 -21.62 10.25 18.92
N THR A 127 -22.35 9.28 19.46
CA THR A 127 -21.89 7.91 19.74
C THR A 127 -22.66 6.85 18.97
N ASN A 128 -23.47 7.24 17.98
CA ASN A 128 -24.09 6.30 17.06
C ASN A 128 -23.01 5.56 16.22
N SER A 129 -23.37 4.41 15.65
CA SER A 129 -22.40 3.54 14.97
C SER A 129 -21.76 4.13 13.71
N GLU A 130 -22.45 5.00 12.99
CA GLU A 130 -21.93 5.68 11.80
C GLU A 130 -20.95 6.78 12.21
N SER A 131 -21.37 7.67 13.12
CA SER A 131 -20.53 8.73 13.69
C SER A 131 -19.23 8.19 14.29
N LEU A 132 -19.28 7.04 14.99
CA LEU A 132 -18.07 6.41 15.54
C LEU A 132 -17.12 5.85 14.47
N ARG A 133 -17.65 5.37 13.34
CA ARG A 133 -16.82 4.90 12.21
C ARG A 133 -16.15 6.07 11.51
N ASP A 134 -16.88 7.17 11.31
CA ASP A 134 -16.31 8.37 10.69
C ASP A 134 -15.23 9.00 11.57
N LEU A 135 -15.48 9.11 12.88
CA LEU A 135 -14.47 9.57 13.85
C LEU A 135 -13.24 8.66 13.88
N ALA A 136 -13.44 7.33 13.83
CA ALA A 136 -12.33 6.39 13.75
C ALA A 136 -11.52 6.55 12.45
N GLY A 137 -12.20 6.80 11.33
CA GLY A 137 -11.57 7.07 10.03
C GLY A 137 -10.73 8.35 10.04
N GLU A 138 -11.22 9.44 10.64
CA GLU A 138 -10.43 10.67 10.77
C GLU A 138 -9.23 10.52 11.70
N ILE A 139 -9.36 9.74 12.80
CA ILE A 139 -8.22 9.41 13.66
C ILE A 139 -7.18 8.60 12.88
N GLU A 140 -7.59 7.60 12.10
CA GLU A 140 -6.68 6.81 11.26
C GLU A 140 -5.98 7.69 10.22
N TRP A 141 -6.74 8.52 9.50
CA TRP A 141 -6.19 9.45 8.53
C TRP A 141 -5.16 10.39 9.17
N ALA A 142 -5.48 10.98 10.33
CA ALA A 142 -4.60 11.89 11.04
C ALA A 142 -3.29 11.20 11.44
N LYS A 143 -3.37 10.02 12.05
CA LYS A 143 -2.20 9.23 12.47
C LYS A 143 -1.34 8.79 11.29
N ALA A 144 -1.96 8.24 10.25
CA ALA A 144 -1.28 7.84 9.02
C ALA A 144 -0.57 9.02 8.34
N SER A 145 -1.14 10.22 8.47
CA SER A 145 -0.61 11.48 7.94
C SER A 145 0.36 12.19 8.88
N LEU A 146 0.70 11.61 10.05
CA LEU A 146 1.54 12.20 11.09
C LEU A 146 1.01 13.54 11.66
N VAL A 147 -0.31 13.68 11.73
CA VAL A 147 -0.98 14.86 12.30
C VAL A 147 -1.33 14.57 13.75
N ALA A 148 -0.79 15.37 14.68
CA ALA A 148 -1.12 15.26 16.10
C ALA A 148 -2.50 15.87 16.40
N PRO A 149 -3.16 15.50 17.52
CA PRO A 149 -4.48 16.04 17.86
C PRO A 149 -4.54 17.56 17.89
N ALA A 150 -3.48 18.22 18.39
CA ALA A 150 -3.40 19.68 18.46
C ALA A 150 -3.31 20.36 17.08
N ASP A 151 -2.71 19.69 16.10
CA ASP A 151 -2.52 20.23 14.75
C ASP A 151 -3.69 19.91 13.82
N TYR A 152 -4.53 18.94 14.18
CA TYR A 152 -5.63 18.44 13.36
C TYR A 152 -6.52 19.54 12.78
N PRO A 153 -7.05 20.51 13.56
CA PRO A 153 -7.93 21.54 13.00
C PRO A 153 -7.26 22.38 11.90
N SER A 154 -5.98 22.71 12.07
CA SER A 154 -5.23 23.50 11.09
C SER A 154 -4.97 22.71 9.80
N GLU A 155 -4.67 21.42 9.93
CA GLU A 155 -4.34 20.56 8.79
C GLU A 155 -5.57 20.22 7.94
N VAL A 156 -6.71 19.90 8.56
CA VAL A 156 -7.95 19.65 7.80
C VAL A 156 -8.44 20.91 7.09
N ALA A 157 -8.29 22.09 7.71
CA ALA A 157 -8.60 23.37 7.08
C ALA A 157 -7.68 23.65 5.88
N ARG A 158 -6.36 23.43 6.04
CA ARG A 158 -5.36 23.60 4.98
C ARG A 158 -5.65 22.70 3.77
N LEU A 159 -6.07 21.47 4.02
CA LEU A 159 -6.40 20.47 2.99
C LEU A 159 -7.84 20.56 2.49
N ARG A 160 -8.68 21.39 3.13
CA ARG A 160 -10.12 21.50 2.85
C ARG A 160 -10.82 20.13 2.91
N ARG A 161 -10.48 19.34 3.92
CA ARG A 161 -11.14 18.04 4.15
C ARG A 161 -12.52 18.25 4.75
N GLU A 162 -13.48 17.48 4.26
CA GLU A 162 -14.75 17.31 4.95
C GLU A 162 -14.53 16.42 6.17
N THR A 163 -15.15 16.80 7.29
CA THR A 163 -15.00 16.10 8.57
C THR A 163 -16.40 15.84 9.14
N PRO A 164 -16.59 14.74 9.90
CA PRO A 164 -17.92 14.35 10.38
C PRO A 164 -18.50 15.29 11.46
N ALA A 165 -17.66 16.14 12.04
CA ALA A 165 -18.02 17.11 13.06
C ALA A 165 -17.06 18.31 13.01
N ALA A 166 -17.32 19.35 13.83
CA ALA A 166 -16.38 20.46 13.98
C ALA A 166 -14.95 19.95 14.28
N ALA A 167 -13.95 20.52 13.62
CA ALA A 167 -12.59 19.99 13.66
C ALA A 167 -12.01 19.97 15.08
N GLU A 168 -12.39 20.93 15.92
CA GLU A 168 -12.03 21.00 17.34
C GLU A 168 -12.64 19.85 18.15
N LEU A 169 -13.87 19.44 17.82
CA LEU A 169 -14.51 18.30 18.46
C LEU A 169 -13.81 17.00 18.04
N VAL A 170 -13.50 16.81 16.76
CA VAL A 170 -12.75 15.64 16.29
C VAL A 170 -11.35 15.59 16.95
N ALA A 171 -10.66 16.72 17.04
CA ALA A 171 -9.38 16.83 17.75
C ALA A 171 -9.50 16.45 19.24
N ALA A 172 -10.56 16.87 19.93
CA ALA A 172 -10.82 16.50 21.32
C ALA A 172 -11.08 14.99 21.47
N VAL A 173 -11.87 14.39 20.57
CA VAL A 173 -12.09 12.93 20.54
C VAL A 173 -10.78 12.20 20.28
N TYR A 174 -9.98 12.67 19.33
CA TYR A 174 -8.68 12.08 19.01
C TYR A 174 -7.72 12.14 20.21
N ALA A 175 -7.61 13.29 20.87
CA ALA A 175 -6.81 13.43 22.09
C ALA A 175 -7.30 12.49 23.21
N GLY A 176 -8.62 12.41 23.41
CA GLY A 176 -9.23 11.50 24.37
C GLY A 176 -8.97 10.02 24.04
N TYR A 177 -8.99 9.66 22.75
CA TYR A 177 -8.68 8.31 22.28
C TYR A 177 -7.25 7.90 22.63
N GLU A 178 -6.28 8.78 22.36
CA GLU A 178 -4.87 8.54 22.73
C GLU A 178 -4.71 8.38 24.26
N GLN A 179 -5.39 9.22 25.05
CA GLN A 179 -5.37 9.11 26.52
C GLN A 179 -5.93 7.78 27.02
N VAL A 180 -7.06 7.32 26.46
CA VAL A 180 -7.66 6.03 26.85
C VAL A 180 -6.74 4.86 26.51
N LYS A 181 -6.10 4.88 25.33
CA LYS A 181 -5.12 3.87 24.93
C LYS A 181 -3.93 3.82 25.89
N VAL A 182 -3.30 4.96 26.16
CA VAL A 182 -2.14 5.04 27.06
C VAL A 182 -2.49 4.53 28.46
N ALA A 183 -3.62 4.97 29.02
CA ALA A 183 -4.09 4.52 30.34
C ALA A 183 -4.36 3.00 30.38
N SER A 184 -4.75 2.42 29.25
CA SER A 184 -5.05 0.99 29.11
C SER A 184 -3.88 0.16 28.57
N ARG A 185 -2.70 0.77 28.35
CA ARG A 185 -1.52 0.13 27.72
C ARG A 185 -1.83 -0.55 26.39
N LEU A 186 -2.64 0.11 25.56
CA LEU A 186 -3.03 -0.36 24.24
C LEU A 186 -2.19 0.33 23.17
N LEU A 187 -1.75 -0.45 22.18
CA LEU A 187 -1.20 0.07 20.93
C LEU A 187 -2.14 -0.29 19.79
N ASP A 188 -2.47 0.66 18.93
CA ASP A 188 -3.13 0.38 17.66
C ASP A 188 -2.11 0.13 16.53
N PHE A 189 -2.61 -0.16 15.33
CA PHE A 189 -1.75 -0.44 14.17
C PHE A 189 -0.82 0.72 13.79
N ASP A 190 -1.27 1.97 13.91
CA ASP A 190 -0.46 3.14 13.60
C ASP A 190 0.64 3.34 14.66
N ASP A 191 0.34 3.05 15.93
CA ASP A 191 1.32 3.08 17.02
C ASP A 191 2.47 2.11 16.77
N LEU A 192 2.20 0.95 16.16
CA LEU A 192 3.25 0.00 15.80
C LEU A 192 4.30 0.65 14.90
N LEU A 193 3.87 1.43 13.90
CA LEU A 193 4.76 2.10 12.96
C LEU A 193 5.49 3.26 13.66
N LEU A 194 4.76 4.07 14.43
CA LEU A 194 5.31 5.22 15.17
C LEU A 194 6.39 4.79 16.16
N HIS A 195 6.11 3.81 17.01
CA HIS A 195 7.06 3.34 18.00
C HIS A 195 8.23 2.59 17.38
N THR A 196 8.02 1.84 16.30
CA THR A 196 9.13 1.17 15.60
C THR A 196 10.07 2.21 14.97
N ALA A 197 9.52 3.23 14.29
CA ALA A 197 10.32 4.30 13.70
C ALA A 197 11.09 5.04 14.79
N ALA A 198 10.41 5.45 15.87
CA ALA A 198 11.04 6.15 16.99
C ALA A 198 12.15 5.32 17.65
N ALA A 199 11.94 4.02 17.87
CA ALA A 199 12.95 3.14 18.45
C ALA A 199 14.23 3.10 17.58
N LEU A 200 14.08 2.98 16.27
CA LEU A 200 15.21 2.96 15.33
C LEU A 200 15.92 4.31 15.22
N GLU A 201 15.18 5.41 15.32
CA GLU A 201 15.70 6.78 15.22
C GLU A 201 16.42 7.23 16.51
N THR A 202 15.97 6.77 17.69
CA THR A 202 16.43 7.31 18.98
C THR A 202 17.36 6.38 19.76
N HIS A 203 17.36 5.09 19.47
CA HIS A 203 18.20 4.10 20.15
C HIS A 203 19.24 3.54 19.18
N ALA A 204 20.46 4.10 19.22
CA ALA A 204 21.52 3.83 18.26
C ALA A 204 21.87 2.33 18.14
N GLU A 205 21.85 1.61 19.26
CA GLU A 205 22.11 0.17 19.31
C GLU A 205 20.99 -0.67 18.65
N VAL A 206 19.73 -0.21 18.73
CA VAL A 206 18.59 -0.85 18.05
C VAL A 206 18.68 -0.59 16.54
N GLY A 207 18.96 0.66 16.16
CA GLY A 207 19.21 1.05 14.77
C GLY A 207 20.34 0.24 14.14
N ALA A 208 21.50 0.19 14.79
CA ALA A 208 22.69 -0.52 14.29
C ALA A 208 22.43 -2.01 14.06
N GLU A 209 21.82 -2.72 15.03
CA GLU A 209 21.48 -4.13 14.87
C GLU A 209 20.46 -4.35 13.73
N PHE A 210 19.45 -3.47 13.64
CA PHE A 210 18.47 -3.54 12.57
C PHE A 210 19.12 -3.36 11.19
N HIS A 211 19.98 -2.35 11.05
CA HIS A 211 20.67 -2.04 9.80
C HIS A 211 21.68 -3.12 9.42
N GLU A 212 22.30 -3.81 10.37
CA GLU A 212 23.13 -4.97 10.09
C GLU A 212 22.31 -6.15 9.52
N ARG A 213 21.14 -6.40 10.14
CA ARG A 213 20.24 -7.49 9.76
C ARG A 213 19.55 -7.26 8.41
N TYR A 214 19.05 -6.05 8.13
CA TYR A 214 18.34 -5.72 6.90
C TYR A 214 19.10 -4.68 6.09
N ARG A 215 19.44 -5.03 4.85
CA ARG A 215 20.31 -4.23 3.96
C ARG A 215 19.66 -3.84 2.64
N CYS A 216 18.62 -4.55 2.20
CA CYS A 216 17.96 -4.28 0.94
C CYS A 216 16.45 -4.24 1.16
N PHE A 217 15.83 -3.15 0.72
CA PHE A 217 14.40 -2.91 0.87
C PHE A 217 13.72 -2.91 -0.47
N VAL A 218 12.55 -3.53 -0.52
CA VAL A 218 11.69 -3.52 -1.69
C VAL A 218 10.30 -3.13 -1.23
N VAL A 219 9.68 -2.15 -1.87
CA VAL A 219 8.32 -1.73 -1.54
C VAL A 219 7.45 -1.78 -2.79
N ASP A 220 6.43 -2.62 -2.73
CA ASP A 220 5.38 -2.73 -3.75
C ASP A 220 4.22 -1.78 -3.42
N GLU A 221 3.47 -1.37 -4.45
CA GLU A 221 2.40 -0.37 -4.37
C GLU A 221 2.82 0.93 -3.65
N TYR A 222 4.00 1.44 -4.01
CA TYR A 222 4.61 2.61 -3.35
C TYR A 222 3.79 3.90 -3.49
N GLN A 223 2.86 3.95 -4.45
CA GLN A 223 1.92 5.07 -4.60
C GLN A 223 0.93 5.18 -3.43
N ASP A 224 0.72 4.10 -2.68
CA ASP A 224 -0.24 4.03 -1.58
C ASP A 224 0.44 4.14 -0.19
N VAL A 225 1.72 4.51 -0.17
CA VAL A 225 2.47 4.74 1.08
C VAL A 225 1.97 6.01 1.77
N THR A 226 1.70 5.88 3.07
CA THR A 226 1.33 7.02 3.95
C THR A 226 2.58 7.72 4.48
N PRO A 227 2.49 8.99 4.93
CA PRO A 227 3.60 9.67 5.60
C PRO A 227 4.22 8.88 6.76
N LEU A 228 3.39 8.22 7.57
CA LEU A 228 3.84 7.36 8.65
C LEU A 228 4.63 6.14 8.14
N GLN A 229 4.13 5.45 7.11
CA GLN A 229 4.86 4.33 6.49
C GLN A 229 6.17 4.79 5.85
N GLN A 230 6.19 5.98 5.23
CA GLN A 230 7.40 6.57 4.69
C GLN A 230 8.43 6.88 5.79
N ARG A 231 7.99 7.42 6.93
CA ARG A 231 8.87 7.67 8.08
C ARG A 231 9.49 6.37 8.57
N LEU A 232 8.71 5.31 8.73
CA LEU A 232 9.23 3.99 9.11
C LEU A 232 10.22 3.45 8.07
N LEU A 233 9.93 3.59 6.77
CA LEU A 233 10.86 3.20 5.72
C LEU A 233 12.17 3.99 5.80
N ASN A 234 12.12 5.28 6.11
CA ASN A 234 13.33 6.09 6.29
C ASN A 234 14.14 5.61 7.49
N ALA A 235 13.49 5.31 8.62
CA ALA A 235 14.16 4.75 9.78
C ALA A 235 14.79 3.37 9.50
N TRP A 236 14.12 2.54 8.69
CA TRP A 236 14.68 1.27 8.22
C TRP A 236 15.92 1.43 7.33
N LEU A 237 15.90 2.42 6.44
CA LEU A 237 17.03 2.70 5.56
C LEU A 237 18.22 3.27 6.33
N GLY A 238 17.96 4.18 7.28
CA GLY A 238 19.00 5.01 7.88
C GLY A 238 19.63 5.90 6.81
N GLU A 239 20.95 5.91 6.73
CA GLU A 239 21.72 6.68 5.73
C GLU A 239 21.87 5.96 4.38
N ARG A 240 21.31 4.76 4.23
CA ARG A 240 21.47 3.91 3.05
C ARG A 240 20.37 4.16 2.01
N ASP A 241 20.64 3.74 0.78
CA ASP A 241 19.81 3.98 -0.40
C ASP A 241 19.41 2.70 -1.15
N ASP A 242 19.72 1.52 -0.60
CA ASP A 242 19.36 0.21 -1.17
C ASP A 242 17.85 -0.06 -1.10
N LEU A 243 17.12 0.63 -1.96
CA LEU A 243 15.67 0.68 -2.01
C LEU A 243 15.18 0.46 -3.45
N THR A 244 14.39 -0.57 -3.68
CA THR A 244 13.60 -0.71 -4.91
C THR A 244 12.13 -0.40 -4.61
N VAL A 245 11.57 0.62 -5.24
CA VAL A 245 10.14 0.94 -5.16
C VAL A 245 9.44 0.64 -6.47
N VAL A 246 8.21 0.15 -6.39
CA VAL A 246 7.37 -0.09 -7.55
C VAL A 246 5.98 0.49 -7.30
N GLY A 247 5.42 1.17 -8.30
CA GLY A 247 4.10 1.73 -8.18
C GLY A 247 3.56 2.35 -9.47
N ASP A 248 2.30 2.76 -9.43
CA ASP A 248 1.63 3.54 -10.47
C ASP A 248 0.91 4.72 -9.82
N ALA A 249 1.33 5.94 -10.09
CA ALA A 249 0.69 7.12 -9.51
C ALA A 249 -0.77 7.30 -9.96
N ASN A 250 -1.20 6.67 -11.06
CA ASN A 250 -2.60 6.68 -11.50
C ASN A 250 -3.47 5.65 -10.77
N GLN A 251 -2.87 4.79 -9.93
CA GLN A 251 -3.56 3.78 -9.14
C GLN A 251 -3.65 4.13 -7.65
N THR A 252 -3.32 5.38 -7.26
CA THR A 252 -3.47 5.82 -5.87
C THR A 252 -4.95 6.00 -5.52
N ILE A 253 -5.49 5.04 -4.78
CA ILE A 253 -6.91 5.01 -4.39
C ILE A 253 -7.11 5.09 -2.86
N TYR A 254 -6.04 5.03 -2.07
CA TYR A 254 -6.10 5.06 -0.60
C TYR A 254 -5.85 6.45 0.02
N THR A 255 -6.08 7.53 -0.75
CA THR A 255 -5.86 8.92 -0.25
C THR A 255 -6.76 9.27 0.93
N PHE A 256 -7.94 8.69 1.01
CA PHE A 256 -8.85 8.85 2.14
C PHE A 256 -8.25 8.34 3.46
N ALA A 257 -7.33 7.35 3.40
CA ALA A 257 -6.58 6.81 4.52
C ALA A 257 -5.17 7.43 4.68
N GLY A 258 -4.89 8.55 4.00
CA GLY A 258 -3.64 9.30 4.15
C GLY A 258 -2.52 8.91 3.18
N ALA A 259 -2.78 8.01 2.23
CA ALA A 259 -1.79 7.66 1.21
C ALA A 259 -1.50 8.83 0.26
N THR A 260 -0.27 8.89 -0.26
CA THR A 260 0.12 9.94 -1.22
C THR A 260 1.06 9.42 -2.31
N PRO A 261 0.81 9.72 -3.60
CA PRO A 261 1.71 9.33 -4.68
C PRO A 261 3.00 10.16 -4.68
N ARG A 262 3.07 11.22 -3.87
CA ARG A 262 4.19 12.17 -3.88
C ARG A 262 5.55 11.49 -3.69
N TYR A 263 5.63 10.47 -2.85
CA TYR A 263 6.90 9.75 -2.62
C TYR A 263 7.38 9.01 -3.87
N LEU A 264 6.45 8.48 -4.68
CA LEU A 264 6.76 7.86 -5.97
C LEU A 264 7.16 8.91 -7.01
N LEU A 265 6.39 10.01 -7.10
CA LEU A 265 6.60 11.08 -8.08
C LEU A 265 7.90 11.84 -7.85
N ASP A 266 8.23 12.12 -6.59
CA ASP A 266 9.43 12.86 -6.18
C ASP A 266 10.65 11.95 -5.98
N PHE A 267 10.57 10.66 -6.33
CA PHE A 267 11.62 9.68 -6.02
C PHE A 267 12.98 10.07 -6.61
N SER A 268 13.02 10.48 -7.88
CA SER A 268 14.25 10.91 -8.55
C SER A 268 14.79 12.24 -8.02
N ARG A 269 13.95 13.06 -7.38
CA ARG A 269 14.42 14.27 -6.68
C ARG A 269 15.11 13.91 -5.37
N ARG A 270 14.62 12.87 -4.69
CA ARG A 270 15.21 12.36 -3.45
C ARG A 270 16.49 11.57 -3.70
N PHE A 271 16.52 10.78 -4.77
CA PHE A 271 17.65 9.94 -5.19
C PHE A 271 18.03 10.29 -6.63
N PRO A 272 18.88 11.33 -6.84
CA PRO A 272 19.28 11.78 -8.18
C PRO A 272 19.95 10.71 -9.04
N GLU A 273 20.65 9.77 -8.40
CA GLU A 273 21.32 8.62 -8.99
C GLU A 273 20.40 7.42 -9.28
N ALA A 274 19.10 7.51 -8.92
CA ALA A 274 18.20 6.39 -9.04
C ALA A 274 18.02 5.90 -10.48
N ALA A 275 18.04 4.58 -10.66
CA ALA A 275 17.59 3.97 -11.90
C ALA A 275 16.05 4.04 -11.97
N VAL A 276 15.52 4.82 -12.91
CA VAL A 276 14.07 4.94 -13.15
C VAL A 276 13.69 4.16 -14.40
N VAL A 277 12.84 3.14 -14.25
CA VAL A 277 12.39 2.30 -15.37
C VAL A 277 10.87 2.34 -15.47
N ARG A 278 10.36 2.42 -16.71
CA ARG A 278 8.92 2.45 -17.00
C ARG A 278 8.47 1.14 -17.60
N LEU A 279 7.56 0.43 -16.95
CA LEU A 279 6.91 -0.76 -17.50
C LEU A 279 5.57 -0.35 -18.12
N GLN A 280 5.42 -0.58 -19.42
CA GLN A 280 4.27 -0.15 -20.23
C GLN A 280 3.56 -1.28 -20.98
N ARG A 281 4.20 -2.44 -21.13
CA ARG A 281 3.63 -3.60 -21.83
C ARG A 281 2.68 -4.34 -20.89
N ASP A 282 1.39 -4.33 -21.21
CA ASP A 282 0.35 -5.00 -20.41
C ASP A 282 0.18 -6.44 -20.90
N TYR A 283 0.34 -7.40 -19.99
CA TYR A 283 0.22 -8.84 -20.25
C TYR A 283 -1.07 -9.45 -19.69
N ARG A 284 -2.02 -8.63 -19.25
CA ARG A 284 -3.24 -9.06 -18.55
C ARG A 284 -4.50 -8.85 -19.39
N SER A 285 -4.53 -7.79 -20.19
CA SER A 285 -5.72 -7.25 -20.82
C SER A 285 -5.53 -7.13 -22.33
N THR A 286 -6.64 -7.21 -23.06
CA THR A 286 -6.66 -7.08 -24.51
C THR A 286 -6.33 -5.64 -24.92
N PRO A 287 -5.84 -5.40 -26.16
CA PRO A 287 -5.59 -4.06 -26.67
C PRO A 287 -6.81 -3.13 -26.57
N GLN A 288 -8.03 -3.65 -26.71
CA GLN A 288 -9.29 -2.91 -26.61
C GLN A 288 -9.52 -2.38 -25.19
N VAL A 289 -9.38 -3.23 -24.17
CA VAL A 289 -9.50 -2.83 -22.76
C VAL A 289 -8.41 -1.82 -22.39
N VAL A 290 -7.18 -2.07 -22.82
CA VAL A 290 -6.03 -1.18 -22.58
C VAL A 290 -6.24 0.19 -23.25
N SER A 291 -6.77 0.21 -24.47
CA SER A 291 -7.11 1.44 -25.18
C SER A 291 -8.16 2.26 -24.43
N CYS A 292 -9.21 1.61 -23.93
CA CYS A 292 -10.23 2.26 -23.10
C CYS A 292 -9.62 2.87 -21.83
N ALA A 293 -8.81 2.10 -21.09
CA ALA A 293 -8.14 2.57 -19.87
C ALA A 293 -7.22 3.78 -20.14
N ASN A 294 -6.41 3.74 -21.21
CA ASN A 294 -5.56 4.85 -21.61
C ASN A 294 -6.37 6.12 -21.93
N LYS A 295 -7.52 5.99 -22.61
CA LYS A 295 -8.41 7.13 -22.91
C LYS A 295 -8.95 7.77 -21.64
N VAL A 296 -9.47 6.97 -20.69
CA VAL A 296 -9.98 7.47 -19.40
C VAL A 296 -8.89 8.20 -18.62
N ILE A 297 -7.71 7.60 -18.48
CA ILE A 297 -6.59 8.19 -17.73
C ILE A 297 -6.07 9.47 -18.42
N SER A 298 -6.15 9.57 -19.76
CA SER A 298 -5.71 10.76 -20.48
C SER A 298 -6.48 12.03 -20.09
N ALA A 299 -7.74 11.88 -19.65
CA ALA A 299 -8.60 12.97 -19.22
C ALA A 299 -8.34 13.46 -17.78
N ALA A 300 -7.56 12.71 -16.99
CA ALA A 300 -7.21 13.12 -15.63
C ALA A 300 -6.49 14.48 -15.61
N ARG A 301 -6.48 15.18 -14.48
CA ARG A 301 -5.75 16.46 -14.30
C ARG A 301 -4.89 16.41 -13.04
N GLY A 302 -3.87 17.27 -12.96
CA GLY A 302 -3.01 17.39 -11.77
C GLY A 302 -1.62 16.77 -11.92
N GLN A 303 -0.90 16.64 -10.79
CA GLN A 303 0.52 16.26 -10.73
C GLN A 303 0.83 14.89 -11.34
N THR A 304 -0.13 13.96 -11.32
CA THR A 304 -0.02 12.63 -11.93
C THR A 304 0.00 12.65 -13.46
N ALA A 305 -0.35 13.77 -14.09
CA ALA A 305 -0.35 13.89 -15.56
C ALA A 305 1.03 13.75 -16.19
N GLY A 306 2.10 14.18 -15.49
CA GLY A 306 3.48 14.14 -15.99
C GLY A 306 4.13 12.74 -15.96
N THR A 307 3.58 11.80 -15.18
CA THR A 307 4.11 10.44 -15.02
C THR A 307 3.20 9.39 -15.66
N ARG A 308 2.31 9.79 -16.56
CA ARG A 308 1.42 8.87 -17.26
C ARG A 308 2.19 7.83 -18.04
N LEU A 309 1.86 6.58 -17.76
CA LEU A 309 2.28 5.46 -18.57
C LEU A 309 1.24 5.25 -19.66
N ARG A 310 1.68 5.12 -20.91
CA ARG A 310 0.81 4.67 -21.99
C ARG A 310 0.94 3.17 -22.08
N LEU A 311 -0.11 2.45 -21.69
CA LEU A 311 -0.11 0.99 -21.70
C LEU A 311 -0.24 0.47 -23.14
N VAL A 312 0.42 -0.67 -23.41
CA VAL A 312 0.35 -1.38 -24.70
C VAL A 312 0.00 -2.83 -24.44
N GLY A 313 -1.23 -3.24 -24.79
CA GLY A 313 -1.70 -4.63 -24.61
C GLY A 313 -0.90 -5.60 -25.48
N GLN A 314 -0.48 -6.71 -24.88
CA GLN A 314 0.32 -7.77 -25.53
C GLN A 314 -0.48 -9.04 -25.84
N LEU A 315 -1.72 -9.14 -25.36
CA LEU A 315 -2.63 -10.23 -25.72
C LEU A 315 -3.17 -10.03 -27.14
N ASP A 316 -3.67 -11.12 -27.72
CA ASP A 316 -4.45 -11.05 -28.95
C ASP A 316 -5.69 -10.14 -28.79
N GLY A 317 -6.19 -9.62 -29.92
CA GLY A 317 -7.38 -8.79 -29.93
C GLY A 317 -8.59 -9.50 -29.34
N GLY A 318 -9.34 -8.80 -28.48
CA GLY A 318 -10.60 -9.28 -27.91
C GLY A 318 -11.79 -8.40 -28.27
N PRO A 319 -12.96 -8.64 -27.65
CA PRO A 319 -14.14 -7.82 -27.86
C PRO A 319 -13.93 -6.39 -27.36
N GLU A 320 -14.65 -5.44 -27.96
CA GLU A 320 -14.72 -4.07 -27.45
C GLU A 320 -15.51 -4.02 -26.14
N PRO A 321 -15.08 -3.21 -25.14
CA PRO A 321 -15.87 -2.94 -23.96
C PRO A 321 -17.24 -2.35 -24.33
N THR A 322 -18.31 -2.89 -23.75
CA THR A 322 -19.69 -2.44 -23.97
C THR A 322 -20.19 -1.61 -22.79
N TYR A 323 -21.08 -0.67 -23.07
CA TYR A 323 -21.80 0.12 -22.07
C TYR A 323 -23.31 -0.07 -22.30
N THR A 324 -24.04 -0.31 -21.22
CA THR A 324 -25.51 -0.47 -21.24
C THR A 324 -26.09 0.31 -20.06
N GLU A 325 -27.16 1.05 -20.33
CA GLU A 325 -27.92 1.78 -19.32
C GLU A 325 -29.23 1.04 -19.04
N TYR A 326 -29.68 1.08 -17.79
CA TYR A 326 -30.89 0.43 -17.29
C TYR A 326 -31.75 1.44 -16.54
N ASP A 327 -33.06 1.22 -16.52
CA ASP A 327 -34.02 2.16 -15.90
C ASP A 327 -33.88 2.22 -14.37
N ASP A 328 -33.46 1.12 -13.73
CA ASP A 328 -33.26 1.01 -12.29
C ASP A 328 -32.20 -0.05 -11.91
N GLU A 329 -31.78 -0.04 -10.63
CA GLU A 329 -30.76 -0.96 -10.10
C GLU A 329 -31.19 -2.44 -10.17
N PRO A 330 -32.45 -2.83 -9.85
CA PRO A 330 -32.91 -4.21 -10.06
C PRO A 330 -32.85 -4.68 -11.51
N ALA A 331 -33.14 -3.83 -12.49
CA ALA A 331 -33.05 -4.15 -13.90
C ALA A 331 -31.59 -4.41 -14.32
N GLU A 332 -30.65 -3.57 -13.86
CA GLU A 332 -29.21 -3.79 -14.06
C GLU A 332 -28.76 -5.13 -13.46
N ALA A 333 -29.09 -5.38 -12.18
CA ALA A 333 -28.71 -6.61 -11.49
C ALA A 333 -29.23 -7.87 -12.20
N ASN A 334 -30.49 -7.86 -12.62
CA ASN A 334 -31.11 -8.97 -13.37
C ASN A 334 -30.46 -9.18 -14.74
N ALA A 335 -30.12 -8.10 -15.45
CA ALA A 335 -29.46 -8.18 -16.75
C ALA A 335 -28.01 -8.71 -16.62
N VAL A 336 -27.25 -8.24 -15.63
CA VAL A 336 -25.91 -8.74 -15.31
C VAL A 336 -25.98 -10.22 -14.95
N ALA A 337 -26.87 -10.63 -14.05
CA ALA A 337 -27.05 -12.03 -13.67
C ALA A 337 -27.41 -12.92 -14.87
N SER A 338 -28.27 -12.43 -15.77
CA SER A 338 -28.63 -13.15 -17.01
C SER A 338 -27.43 -13.27 -17.96
N SER A 339 -26.60 -12.24 -18.06
CA SER A 339 -25.36 -12.27 -18.85
C SER A 339 -24.37 -13.29 -18.29
N ILE A 340 -24.14 -13.29 -16.98
CA ILE A 340 -23.26 -14.23 -16.29
C ILE A 340 -23.75 -15.67 -16.49
N LYS A 341 -25.06 -15.93 -16.37
CA LYS A 341 -25.65 -17.26 -16.62
C LYS A 341 -25.36 -17.75 -18.04
N ARG A 342 -25.47 -16.87 -19.05
CA ARG A 342 -25.11 -17.21 -20.44
C ARG A 342 -23.63 -17.53 -20.58
N MET A 343 -22.75 -16.70 -20.03
CA MET A 343 -21.29 -16.95 -20.08
C MET A 343 -20.91 -18.30 -19.45
N ILE A 344 -21.52 -18.65 -18.32
CA ILE A 344 -21.30 -19.95 -17.66
C ILE A 344 -21.83 -21.10 -18.50
N HIS A 345 -23.05 -20.95 -19.05
CA HIS A 345 -23.62 -21.94 -19.97
C HIS A 345 -22.73 -22.18 -21.20
N ASP A 346 -22.11 -21.11 -21.72
CA ASP A 346 -21.22 -21.15 -22.87
C ASP A 346 -19.79 -21.62 -22.51
N GLY A 347 -19.57 -22.03 -21.26
CA GLY A 347 -18.35 -22.70 -20.81
C GLY A 347 -17.35 -21.82 -20.04
N THR A 348 -17.67 -20.56 -19.77
CA THR A 348 -16.80 -19.70 -18.95
C THR A 348 -16.89 -20.12 -17.48
N PRO A 349 -15.77 -20.48 -16.81
CA PRO A 349 -15.80 -20.80 -15.40
C PRO A 349 -16.29 -19.61 -14.57
N ALA A 350 -17.17 -19.85 -13.59
CA ALA A 350 -17.68 -18.79 -12.72
C ALA A 350 -16.56 -18.02 -12.00
N SER A 351 -15.43 -18.67 -11.71
CA SER A 351 -14.24 -18.06 -11.10
C SER A 351 -13.50 -17.05 -11.97
N GLU A 352 -13.80 -17.00 -13.28
CA GLU A 352 -13.21 -16.05 -14.24
C GLU A 352 -14.12 -14.82 -14.45
N ILE A 353 -15.24 -14.75 -13.75
CA ILE A 353 -16.22 -13.65 -13.83
C ILE A 353 -16.17 -12.85 -12.52
N ALA A 354 -16.09 -11.52 -12.62
CA ALA A 354 -16.11 -10.62 -11.47
C ALA A 354 -17.10 -9.48 -11.70
N VAL A 355 -17.83 -9.11 -10.63
CA VAL A 355 -18.69 -7.91 -10.57
C VAL A 355 -18.02 -6.93 -9.62
N LEU A 356 -17.78 -5.69 -10.09
CA LEU A 356 -17.10 -4.64 -9.35
C LEU A 356 -18.05 -3.46 -9.16
N PHE A 357 -18.21 -3.01 -7.92
CA PHE A 357 -19.09 -1.90 -7.54
C PHE A 357 -18.33 -0.89 -6.66
N ARG A 358 -18.88 0.32 -6.54
CA ARG A 358 -18.21 1.45 -5.88
C ARG A 358 -18.32 1.40 -4.36
N ILE A 359 -19.45 0.92 -3.84
CA ILE A 359 -19.72 0.80 -2.40
C ILE A 359 -20.36 -0.57 -2.10
N ASN A 360 -20.09 -1.11 -0.92
CA ASN A 360 -20.57 -2.46 -0.54
C ASN A 360 -22.10 -2.59 -0.51
N ALA A 361 -22.82 -1.49 -0.24
CA ALA A 361 -24.29 -1.49 -0.24
C ALA A 361 -24.87 -1.89 -1.61
N GLN A 362 -24.14 -1.66 -2.72
CA GLN A 362 -24.56 -2.07 -4.06
C GLN A 362 -24.52 -3.60 -4.28
N SER A 363 -23.95 -4.37 -3.35
CA SER A 363 -23.92 -5.84 -3.43
C SER A 363 -25.19 -6.52 -2.94
N GLU A 364 -26.06 -5.79 -2.23
CA GLU A 364 -27.31 -6.31 -1.68
C GLU A 364 -28.49 -6.21 -2.65
N VAL A 365 -28.33 -5.46 -3.74
CA VAL A 365 -29.26 -5.36 -4.88
C VAL A 365 -29.14 -6.62 -5.74
#